data_AF-A0A8S9RV80-F1
#
_entry.id   AF-A0A8S9RV80-F1
#
_cell.length_a   1.000
_cell.length_b   1.000
_cell.length_c   1.000
_cell.angle_alpha   90.00
_cell.angle_beta   90.00
_cell.angle_gamma   90.00
#
_symmetry.space_group_name_H-M   'P 1'
#
loop_
_entity.id
_entity.type
_entity.pdbx_description
1 polymer ?
#
loop_
_entity_poly.entity_id
_entity_poly.type
_entity_poly.pdbx_seq_one_letter_code
_entity_poly.pdbx_strand_id
1 'polypeptide(L)'
;MKLKQTNVMFMVLALVSALVFLQSQAGNYCSLENSEAGNYCPTENINSIPGCFDALKLASGKDYRRLTRDCCRAVFSVIPDTCFLLLFPGKAYPIKMFRNICLNVNYVSAASPF
;
A
#
# COMPACT_ATOMS: atom_id res chain seq x y z
N MET A 1 -53.40 22.98 -6.94
CA MET A 1 -52.00 22.71 -7.34
C MET A 1 -51.75 21.20 -7.29
N LYS A 2 -51.01 20.67 -8.27
CA LYS A 2 -51.08 19.28 -8.76
C LYS A 2 -50.38 18.25 -7.87
N LEU A 3 -51.13 17.27 -7.35
CA LEU A 3 -50.66 16.08 -6.62
C LEU A 3 -49.55 15.28 -7.35
N LYS A 4 -49.50 15.38 -8.70
CA LYS A 4 -48.48 14.72 -9.53
C LYS A 4 -47.06 15.23 -9.31
N GLN A 5 -46.88 16.48 -8.88
CA GLN A 5 -45.54 17.09 -8.74
C GLN A 5 -44.85 16.64 -7.45
N THR A 6 -45.62 16.39 -6.38
CA THR A 6 -45.11 15.95 -5.07
C THR A 6 -44.46 14.57 -5.13
N ASN A 7 -45.03 13.64 -5.90
CA ASN A 7 -44.48 12.28 -6.06
C ASN A 7 -43.13 12.25 -6.80
N VAL A 8 -42.96 13.11 -7.79
CA VAL A 8 -41.69 13.18 -8.55
C VAL A 8 -40.58 13.76 -7.67
N MET A 9 -40.89 14.78 -6.87
CA MET A 9 -39.93 15.40 -5.97
C MET A 9 -39.44 14.42 -4.90
N PHE A 10 -40.33 13.57 -4.37
CA PHE A 10 -39.98 12.54 -3.38
C PHE A 10 -39.08 11.43 -3.97
N MET A 11 -39.37 10.96 -5.19
CA MET A 11 -38.54 9.98 -5.90
C MET A 11 -37.12 10.51 -6.15
N VAL A 12 -36.99 11.78 -6.57
CA VAL A 12 -35.69 12.41 -6.80
C VAL A 12 -34.89 12.52 -5.49
N LEU A 13 -35.52 12.91 -4.39
CA LEU A 13 -34.88 12.99 -3.06
C LEU A 13 -34.39 11.63 -2.56
N ALA A 14 -35.14 10.55 -2.78
CA ALA A 14 -34.74 9.19 -2.43
C ALA A 14 -33.53 8.71 -3.25
N LEU A 15 -33.50 9.02 -4.56
CA LEU A 15 -32.38 8.72 -5.45
C LEU A 15 -31.10 9.45 -5.03
N VAL A 16 -31.17 10.76 -4.73
CA VAL A 16 -29.99 11.52 -4.27
C VAL A 16 -29.48 11.00 -2.93
N SER A 17 -30.37 10.63 -2.01
CA SER A 17 -29.98 10.07 -0.71
C SER A 17 -29.26 8.73 -0.88
N ALA A 18 -29.80 7.82 -1.71
CA ALA A 18 -29.16 6.54 -2.01
C ALA A 18 -27.76 6.73 -2.64
N LEU A 19 -27.56 7.71 -3.52
CA LEU A 19 -26.26 8.03 -4.12
C LEU A 19 -25.23 8.52 -3.09
N VAL A 20 -25.64 9.30 -2.08
CA VAL A 20 -24.75 9.75 -0.99
C VAL A 20 -24.37 8.60 -0.05
N PHE A 21 -25.30 7.68 0.24
CA PHE A 21 -25.01 6.48 1.03
C PHE A 21 -24.11 5.49 0.28
N LEU A 22 -24.25 5.38 -1.04
CA LEU A 22 -23.38 4.52 -1.85
C LEU A 22 -21.93 5.05 -1.93
N GLN A 23 -21.75 6.38 -1.91
CA GLN A 23 -20.44 7.03 -1.90
C GLN A 23 -19.75 6.95 -0.52
N SER A 24 -20.51 6.90 0.58
CA SER A 24 -19.94 6.80 1.94
C SER A 24 -19.48 5.38 2.31
N GLN A 25 -19.83 4.36 1.52
CA GLN A 25 -19.21 3.04 1.62
C GLN A 25 -17.83 2.96 0.93
N ALA A 26 -17.33 4.05 0.33
CA ALA A 26 -15.94 4.17 -0.13
C ALA A 26 -15.01 4.77 0.94
N GLY A 27 -15.51 5.06 2.15
CA GLY A 27 -14.78 5.77 3.21
C GLY A 27 -14.23 4.93 4.35
N ASN A 28 -14.56 3.63 4.44
CA ASN A 28 -14.19 2.79 5.57
C ASN A 28 -13.41 1.54 5.11
N TYR A 29 -12.15 1.72 4.69
CA TYR A 29 -11.24 0.59 4.50
C TYR A 29 -10.65 0.13 5.83
N CYS A 30 -11.47 -0.51 6.64
CA CYS A 30 -11.03 -1.41 7.71
C CYS A 30 -11.65 -2.79 7.47
N SER A 31 -11.26 -3.43 6.36
CA SER A 31 -11.46 -4.87 6.09
C SER A 31 -10.36 -5.26 5.09
N LEU A 32 -9.22 -5.81 5.54
CA LEU A 32 -8.99 -7.25 5.66
C LEU A 32 -9.82 -8.08 4.67
N GLU A 33 -9.07 -8.78 3.82
CA GLU A 33 -9.47 -9.85 2.91
C GLU A 33 -10.08 -9.43 1.56
N ASN A 34 -9.21 -9.41 0.54
CA ASN A 34 -9.52 -9.49 -0.90
C ASN A 34 -10.55 -8.50 -1.45
N SER A 35 -10.22 -7.21 -1.47
CA SER A 35 -10.98 -6.21 -2.24
C SER A 35 -10.04 -5.49 -3.20
N GLU A 36 -10.49 -5.28 -4.44
CA GLU A 36 -9.80 -4.72 -5.61
C GLU A 36 -9.34 -3.24 -5.45
N ALA A 37 -8.71 -2.92 -4.32
CA ALA A 37 -7.81 -1.80 -4.12
C ALA A 37 -6.41 -2.24 -4.57
N GLY A 38 -5.60 -1.33 -5.14
CA GLY A 38 -4.33 -1.67 -5.81
C GLY A 38 -3.51 -2.74 -5.09
N ASN A 39 -2.87 -3.64 -5.85
CA ASN A 39 -2.12 -4.81 -5.36
C ASN A 39 -1.00 -4.43 -4.36
N TYR A 40 -1.34 -4.11 -3.11
CA TYR A 40 -0.40 -3.62 -2.10
C TYR A 40 0.21 -4.80 -1.33
N CYS A 41 1.47 -4.64 -0.95
CA CYS A 41 2.18 -5.68 -0.23
C CYS A 41 1.77 -5.76 1.24
N PRO A 42 1.69 -6.97 1.82
CA PRO A 42 1.72 -7.13 3.27
C PRO A 42 3.01 -6.54 3.82
N THR A 43 2.92 -5.79 4.93
CA THR A 43 4.06 -5.06 5.51
C THR A 43 4.43 -5.54 6.92
N GLU A 44 3.75 -6.55 7.46
CA GLU A 44 3.94 -7.06 8.82
C GLU A 44 5.40 -7.48 9.05
N ASN A 45 5.98 -8.24 8.11
CA ASN A 45 7.38 -8.69 8.18
C ASN A 45 8.39 -7.54 8.01
N ILE A 46 8.02 -6.49 7.27
CA ILE A 46 8.89 -5.32 7.09
C ILE A 46 8.86 -4.45 8.36
N ASN A 47 7.67 -4.26 8.92
CA ASN A 47 7.44 -3.42 10.11
C ASN A 47 7.94 -4.08 11.39
N SER A 48 8.09 -5.42 11.41
CA SER A 48 8.69 -6.13 12.54
C SER A 48 10.20 -5.88 12.69
N ILE A 49 10.87 -5.40 11.64
CA ILE A 49 12.29 -5.03 11.67
C ILE A 49 12.42 -3.51 11.96
N PRO A 50 12.97 -3.11 13.12
CA PRO A 50 13.09 -1.70 13.48
C PRO A 50 13.83 -0.89 12.40
N GLY A 51 13.20 0.18 11.94
CA GLY A 51 13.77 1.08 10.94
C GLY A 51 13.82 0.54 9.50
N CYS A 52 13.36 -0.68 9.22
CA CYS A 52 13.38 -1.23 7.86
C CYS A 52 12.50 -0.44 6.90
N PHE A 53 11.29 -0.05 7.33
CA PHE A 53 10.41 0.77 6.49
C PHE A 53 11.04 2.12 6.11
N ASP A 54 11.69 2.79 7.06
CA ASP A 54 12.42 4.04 6.80
C ASP A 54 13.64 3.82 5.89
N ALA A 55 14.35 2.70 6.05
CA ALA A 55 15.44 2.33 5.16
C ALA A 55 14.96 2.09 3.72
N LEU A 56 13.81 1.44 3.53
CA LEU A 56 13.19 1.26 2.21
C LEU A 56 12.75 2.60 1.61
N LYS A 57 12.23 3.51 2.44
CA LYS A 57 11.92 4.87 2.02
C LYS A 57 13.16 5.61 1.51
N LEU A 58 14.27 5.56 2.23
CA LEU A 58 15.55 6.15 1.78
C LEU A 58 16.08 5.46 0.51
N ALA A 59 15.96 4.14 0.42
CA ALA A 59 16.40 3.35 -0.72
C ALA A 59 15.64 3.70 -2.01
N SER A 60 14.35 4.07 -1.91
CA SER A 60 13.60 4.60 -3.06
C SER A 60 14.21 5.88 -3.64
N GLY A 61 14.91 6.65 -2.81
CA GLY A 61 15.71 7.83 -3.16
C GLY A 61 17.17 7.52 -3.51
N LYS A 62 17.52 6.24 -3.70
CA LYS A 62 18.89 5.74 -3.96
C LYS A 62 19.87 5.87 -2.78
N ASP A 63 19.39 6.09 -1.56
CA ASP A 63 20.21 6.01 -0.35
C ASP A 63 20.05 4.63 0.32
N TYR A 64 21.08 3.79 0.18
CA TYR A 64 21.07 2.41 0.66
C TYR A 64 21.80 2.23 2.00
N ARG A 65 22.34 3.29 2.61
CA ARG A 65 23.24 3.19 3.78
C ARG A 65 22.60 2.55 5.01
N ARG A 66 21.27 2.64 5.12
CA ARG A 66 20.49 2.09 6.25
C ARG A 66 19.86 0.74 5.95
N LEU A 67 20.08 0.19 4.75
CA LEU A 67 19.47 -1.08 4.36
C LEU A 67 20.26 -2.25 4.97
N THR A 68 19.65 -2.93 5.93
CA THR A 68 20.27 -4.07 6.63
C THR A 68 19.94 -5.40 5.96
N ARG A 69 20.72 -6.44 6.25
CA ARG A 69 20.45 -7.81 5.78
C ARG A 69 19.09 -8.31 6.25
N ASP A 70 18.72 -8.03 7.50
CA ASP A 70 17.43 -8.46 8.07
C ASP A 70 16.26 -7.78 7.38
N CYS A 71 16.38 -6.48 7.08
CA CYS A 71 15.39 -5.77 6.28
C CYS A 71 15.25 -6.39 4.88
N CYS A 72 16.37 -6.74 4.24
CA CYS A 72 16.33 -7.41 2.95
C CYS A 72 15.72 -8.81 3.00
N ARG A 73 15.95 -9.58 4.07
CA ARG A 73 15.28 -10.86 4.29
C ARG A 73 13.76 -10.67 4.42
N ALA A 74 13.33 -9.64 5.14
CA ALA A 74 11.91 -9.30 5.23
C ALA A 74 11.32 -8.97 3.85
N VAL A 75 12.01 -8.18 3.02
CA VAL A 75 11.58 -7.87 1.64
C VAL A 75 11.43 -9.13 0.78
N PHE A 76 12.36 -10.08 0.88
CA PHE A 76 12.26 -11.36 0.15
C PHE A 76 11.14 -12.28 0.66
N SER A 77 10.70 -12.11 1.90
CA SER A 77 9.58 -12.87 2.47
C SER A 77 8.21 -12.39 2.01
N VAL A 78 8.11 -11.21 1.40
CA VAL A 78 6.83 -10.65 0.91
C VAL A 78 6.37 -11.43 -0.32
N ILE A 79 5.18 -12.02 -0.24
CA ILE A 79 4.53 -12.76 -1.34
C ILE A 79 3.13 -12.17 -1.53
N PRO A 80 2.69 -11.91 -2.79
CA PRO A 80 3.40 -12.12 -4.06
C PRO A 80 4.47 -11.06 -4.34
N ASP A 81 5.42 -11.33 -5.25
CA ASP A 81 6.45 -10.36 -5.65
C ASP A 81 5.96 -9.33 -6.69
N THR A 82 4.68 -9.41 -7.06
CA THR A 82 3.99 -8.53 -8.00
C THR A 82 3.28 -7.35 -7.31
N CYS A 83 3.31 -7.31 -5.97
CA CYS A 83 2.66 -6.27 -5.19
C CYS A 83 3.49 -4.97 -5.13
N PHE A 84 2.84 -3.90 -4.68
CA PHE A 84 3.40 -2.57 -4.51
C PHE A 84 3.53 -2.22 -3.03
N LEU A 85 4.70 -1.77 -2.61
CA LEU A 85 4.94 -1.21 -1.29
C LEU A 85 4.56 0.27 -1.30
N LEU A 86 3.59 0.65 -0.46
CA LEU A 86 3.20 2.04 -0.27
C LEU A 86 4.15 2.72 0.71
N LEU A 87 4.95 3.68 0.23
CA LEU A 87 5.85 4.49 1.03
C LEU A 87 5.27 5.89 1.24
N PHE A 88 5.14 6.29 2.50
CA PHE A 88 4.62 7.62 2.84
C PHE A 88 5.68 8.72 2.71
N PRO A 89 5.35 9.89 2.11
CA PRO A 89 4.03 10.26 1.60
C PRO A 89 3.79 9.79 0.14
N GLY A 90 2.82 8.88 -0.02
CA GLY A 90 2.02 8.71 -1.25
C GLY A 90 2.66 8.05 -2.48
N LYS A 91 3.81 7.39 -2.38
CA LYS A 91 4.41 6.69 -3.53
C LYS A 91 4.38 5.19 -3.37
N ALA A 92 3.79 4.50 -4.34
CA ALA A 92 3.79 3.05 -4.42
C ALA A 92 4.93 2.58 -5.34
N TYR A 93 5.74 1.65 -4.85
CA TYR A 93 6.85 1.07 -5.61
C TYR A 93 6.69 -0.45 -5.68
N PRO A 94 6.93 -1.08 -6.84
CA PRO A 94 6.85 -2.53 -6.94
C PRO A 94 7.88 -3.18 -6.01
N ILE A 95 7.48 -4.19 -5.22
CA ILE A 95 8.38 -4.84 -4.26
C ILE A 95 9.62 -5.45 -4.91
N LYS A 96 9.49 -5.85 -6.19
CA LYS A 96 10.59 -6.32 -7.04
C LYS A 96 11.75 -5.30 -7.15
N MET A 97 11.45 -4.00 -7.10
CA MET A 97 12.49 -2.95 -7.06
C MET A 97 13.36 -3.09 -5.82
N PHE A 98 12.76 -3.26 -4.64
CA PHE A 98 13.50 -3.44 -3.39
C PHE A 98 14.23 -4.78 -3.33
N ARG A 99 13.64 -5.85 -3.88
CA ARG A 99 14.34 -7.15 -4.03
C ARG A 99 15.64 -6.97 -4.83
N ASN A 100 15.60 -6.23 -5.94
CA ASN A 100 16.80 -5.95 -6.75
C ASN A 100 17.83 -5.09 -6.00
N ILE A 101 17.41 -4.08 -5.25
CA ILE A 101 18.32 -3.29 -4.39
C ILE A 101 18.97 -4.20 -3.34
N CYS A 102 18.20 -5.08 -2.73
CA CYS A 102 18.67 -6.03 -1.72
C CYS A 102 19.63 -7.10 -2.23
N LEU A 103 19.58 -7.45 -3.53
CA LEU A 103 20.61 -8.29 -4.13
C LEU A 103 21.97 -7.59 -4.03
N ASN A 104 22.05 -6.30 -4.41
CA ASN A 104 23.30 -5.53 -4.34
C ASN A 104 23.84 -5.38 -2.92
N VAL A 105 22.97 -5.23 -1.91
CA VAL A 105 23.40 -5.17 -0.50
C VAL A 105 23.98 -6.51 -0.03
N ASN A 106 23.39 -7.64 -0.45
CA ASN A 106 23.95 -8.95 -0.15
C ASN A 106 25.30 -9.18 -0.85
N TYR A 107 25.47 -8.72 -2.09
CA TYR A 107 26.75 -8.82 -2.82
C TYR A 107 27.83 -7.94 -2.19
N VAL A 108 27.52 -6.71 -1.78
CA VAL A 108 28.48 -5.81 -1.12
C VAL A 108 28.91 -6.37 0.24
N SER A 109 27.98 -6.92 1.03
CA SER A 109 28.29 -7.50 2.34
C SER A 109 28.98 -8.87 2.26
N ALA A 110 28.79 -9.64 1.20
CA ALA A 110 29.55 -10.88 0.99
C ALA A 110 31.02 -10.60 0.63
N ALA A 111 31.34 -9.38 0.16
CA ALA A 111 32.69 -8.94 -0.14
C ALA A 111 33.36 -8.17 1.01
N SER A 112 32.67 -7.89 2.11
CA SER A 112 33.24 -7.21 3.28
C SER A 112 33.24 -8.12 4.52
N PRO A 113 34.42 -8.64 4.93
CA PRO A 113 34.61 -9.24 6.23
C PRO A 113 34.95 -8.11 7.21
N PHE A 114 33.97 -7.65 7.97
CA PHE A 114 34.22 -6.98 9.24
C PHE A 114 33.49 -7.76 10.33
#